data_AF-A0A317NGH5-F1
#
_entry.id   AF-A0A317NGH5-F1
#
_cell.length_a   1.000
_cell.length_b   1.000
_cell.length_c   1.000
_cell.angle_alpha   90.00
_cell.angle_beta   90.00
_cell.angle_gamma   90.00
#
_symmetry.space_group_name_H-M   'P 1'
#
loop_
_entity.id
_entity.type
_entity.pdbx_description
1 polymer ?
#
loop_
_entity_poly.entity_id
_entity_poly.type
_entity_poly.pdbx_seq_one_letter_code
_entity_poly.pdbx_strand_id
1 'polypeptide(L)' 'MLSTGIGWEDLCQELGFGSGMTCWRRLRDWQAAGVLEAMHQAVLDRSNAAGLIDFDWIMIDGLACAGEERGGAPRPGRAR' A
#
# COMPACT_ATOMS: atom_id res chain seq x y z
N MET A 1 2.12 -2.73 -5.11
CA MET A 1 2.97 -3.70 -4.40
C MET A 1 2.33 -3.85 -3.01
N LEU A 2 1.97 -5.07 -2.59
CA LEU A 2 1.26 -5.28 -1.31
C LEU A 2 2.16 -4.92 -0.12
N SER A 3 1.62 -4.18 0.85
CA SER A 3 2.34 -3.50 1.93
C SER A 3 2.94 -4.43 3.01
N THR A 4 2.62 -5.73 2.98
CA THR A 4 3.24 -6.76 3.83
C THR A 4 4.47 -7.41 3.18
N GLY A 5 4.74 -7.12 1.90
CA GLY A 5 5.85 -7.72 1.14
C GLY A 5 5.67 -9.19 0.77
N ILE A 6 4.62 -9.87 1.26
CA ILE A 6 4.34 -11.27 0.89
C ILE A 6 3.86 -11.33 -0.57
N GLY A 7 4.35 -12.32 -1.32
CA GLY A 7 3.92 -12.54 -2.68
C GLY A 7 2.45 -12.97 -2.72
N TRP A 8 1.77 -12.74 -3.84
CA TRP A 8 0.42 -13.29 -4.04
C TRP A 8 0.40 -14.82 -3.97
N GLU A 9 1.53 -15.48 -4.21
CA GLU A 9 1.69 -16.93 -4.07
C GLU A 9 1.69 -17.38 -2.60
N ASP A 10 2.09 -16.50 -1.68
CA ASP A 10 2.20 -16.77 -0.24
C ASP A 10 0.89 -16.47 0.51
N LEU A 11 -0.18 -16.08 -0.20
CA LEU A 11 -1.47 -15.84 0.42
C LEU A 11 -2.05 -17.15 0.96
N CYS A 12 -2.38 -17.19 2.26
CA CYS A 12 -2.97 -18.36 2.91
C CYS A 12 -4.19 -18.91 2.14
N GLN A 13 -4.07 -20.14 1.65
CA GLN A 13 -5.15 -20.83 0.94
C GLN A 13 -6.36 -21.14 1.84
N GLU A 14 -6.13 -21.22 3.16
CA GLU A 14 -7.16 -21.40 4.20
C GLU A 14 -8.19 -20.27 4.25
N LEU A 15 -7.92 -19.11 3.62
CA LEU A 15 -8.87 -18.01 3.51
C LEU A 15 -10.03 -18.31 2.53
N GLY A 16 -10.02 -19.45 1.84
CA GLY A 16 -11.12 -19.92 1.00
C GLY A 16 -11.28 -19.15 -0.32
N PHE A 17 -10.35 -18.24 -0.64
CA PHE A 17 -10.39 -17.43 -1.88
C PHE A 17 -9.74 -18.13 -3.11
N GLY A 18 -9.24 -19.35 -2.95
CA GLY A 18 -8.46 -20.06 -3.96
C GLY A 18 -6.98 -19.66 -3.93
N SER A 19 -6.28 -19.81 -5.06
CA SER A 19 -4.88 -19.35 -5.14
C SER A 19 -4.79 -17.83 -5.09
N GLY A 20 -3.77 -17.27 -4.45
CA GLY A 20 -3.63 -15.82 -4.41
C GLY A 20 -3.37 -15.19 -5.78
N MET A 21 -2.93 -15.95 -6.79
CA MET A 21 -2.93 -15.52 -8.20
C MET A 21 -4.34 -15.28 -8.76
N THR A 22 -5.34 -16.05 -8.32
CA THR A 22 -6.75 -15.81 -8.68
C THR A 22 -7.24 -14.51 -8.03
N CYS A 23 -6.88 -14.28 -6.76
CA CYS A 23 -7.18 -13.02 -6.06
C CYS A 23 -6.54 -11.82 -6.77
N TRP A 24 -5.26 -11.93 -7.15
CA TRP A 24 -4.55 -10.86 -7.86
C TRP A 24 -5.21 -10.51 -9.18
N ARG A 25 -5.59 -11.52 -9.98
CA ARG A 25 -6.29 -11.28 -11.26
C ARG A 25 -7.60 -10.52 -11.05
N ARG A 26 -8.41 -10.94 -10.07
CA ARG A 26 -9.66 -10.25 -9.74
C ARG A 26 -9.42 -8.83 -9.27
N LEU A 27 -8.42 -8.61 -8.41
CA LEU A 27 -8.05 -7.27 -7.98
C LEU A 27 -7.62 -6.38 -9.15
N ARG A 28 -6.83 -6.92 -10.07
CA ARG A 28 -6.41 -6.20 -11.29
C ARG A 28 -7.60 -5.83 -12.16
N ASP A 29 -8.55 -6.76 -12.35
CA ASP A 29 -9.74 -6.51 -13.16
C ASP A 29 -10.63 -5.43 -12.50
N TRP A 30 -10.75 -5.44 -11.17
CA TRP A 30 -11.43 -4.39 -10.41
C TRP A 30 -10.74 -3.04 -10.48
N GLN A 31 -9.41 -3.03 -10.45
CA GLN A 31 -8.62 -1.81 -10.62
C GLN A 31 -8.82 -1.23 -12.03
N ALA A 32 -8.81 -2.07 -13.07
CA ALA A 32 -9.08 -1.65 -14.43
C ALA A 32 -10.51 -1.12 -14.62
N ALA A 33 -11.48 -1.67 -13.87
CA ALA A 33 -12.87 -1.20 -13.86
C ALA A 33 -13.11 0.01 -12.93
N GLY A 34 -12.08 0.54 -12.25
CA GLY A 34 -12.21 1.66 -11.31
C GLY A 34 -12.96 1.33 -10.02
N VAL A 35 -13.26 0.05 -9.76
CA VAL A 35 -14.05 -0.39 -8.59
C VAL A 35 -13.34 -0.04 -7.30
N LEU A 36 -12.02 -0.23 -7.24
CA LEU A 36 -11.24 0.06 -6.05
C LEU A 36 -11.28 1.56 -5.69
N GLU A 37 -11.19 2.43 -6.69
CA GLU A 37 -11.27 3.88 -6.51
C GLU A 37 -12.68 4.30 -6.05
N ALA A 38 -13.72 3.80 -6.71
CA ALA A 38 -15.11 4.09 -6.34
C ALA A 38 -15.43 3.61 -4.91
N MET A 39 -14.97 2.41 -4.55
CA MET A 39 -15.13 1.87 -3.20
C MET A 39 -14.39 2.73 -2.17
N HIS A 40 -13.15 3.14 -2.46
CA HIS A 40 -12.36 3.99 -1.58
C HIS A 40 -13.07 5.32 -1.32
N GLN A 41 -13.55 5.98 -2.37
CA GLN A 41 -14.30 7.24 -2.22
C GLN A 41 -15.57 7.06 -1.39
N ALA A 42 -16.34 5.99 -1.62
CA ALA A 42 -17.55 5.71 -0.85
C ALA A 42 -17.26 5.51 0.65
N VAL A 43 -16.14 4.88 1.00
CA VAL A 43 -15.70 4.72 2.39
C VAL A 43 -15.31 6.08 2.99
N LEU A 44 -14.58 6.91 2.25
CA LEU A 44 -14.22 8.26 2.70
C LEU A 44 -15.46 9.12 2.93
N ASP A 45 -16.38 9.16 1.97
CA ASP A 45 -17.61 9.94 2.07
C ASP A 45 -18.45 9.53 3.28
N ARG A 46 -18.59 8.21 3.50
CA ARG A 46 -19.32 7.68 4.64
C ARG A 46 -18.63 7.99 5.97
N SER A 47 -17.30 7.86 6.02
CA SER A 47 -16.52 8.16 7.22
C SER A 47 -16.57 9.64 7.56
N ASN A 48 -16.50 10.51 6.55
CA ASN A 48 -16.64 11.95 6.69
C ASN A 48 -18.04 12.32 7.21
N ALA A 49 -19.10 11.79 6.60
CA ALA A 49 -20.47 12.03 7.04
C ALA A 49 -20.74 11.54 8.47
N ALA A 50 -20.06 10.48 8.90
CA ALA A 50 -20.14 9.96 10.26
C ALA A 50 -19.21 10.67 11.26
N GLY A 51 -18.38 11.63 10.82
CA GLY A 51 -17.42 12.33 11.66
C GLY A 51 -16.29 11.43 12.20
N LEU A 52 -15.96 10.35 11.48
CA LEU A 52 -14.94 9.38 11.88
C LEU A 52 -13.54 9.71 11.36
N ILE A 53 -13.41 10.76 10.54
CA ILE A 53 -12.12 11.22 10.02
C ILE A 53 -11.56 12.25 10.99
N ASP A 54 -10.41 11.92 11.58
CA ASP A 54 -9.60 12.88 12.33
C ASP A 54 -8.75 13.69 11.35
N PHE A 55 -8.98 15.01 11.32
CA PHE A 55 -8.25 15.94 10.45
C PHE A 55 -7.09 16.65 11.16
N ASP A 56 -6.92 16.44 12.47
CA ASP A 56 -5.82 17.02 13.24
C ASP A 56 -4.51 16.23 13.03
N TRP A 57 -4.65 14.95 12.65
CA TRP A 57 -3.54 14.05 12.40
C TRP A 57 -3.38 13.68 10.93
N ILE A 58 -2.13 13.69 10.46
CA ILE A 58 -1.75 13.24 9.11
C ILE A 58 -0.88 11.99 9.26
N MET A 59 -1.32 10.89 8.65
CA MET A 59 -0.51 9.69 8.48
C MET A 59 0.14 9.73 7.11
N ILE A 60 1.48 9.74 7.07
CA ILE A 60 2.26 9.72 5.84
C ILE A 60 2.75 8.29 5.61
N ASP A 61 2.50 7.74 4.42
CA ASP A 61 3.05 6.45 4.01
C ASP A 61 4.58 6.58 3.85
N GLY A 62 5.35 5.69 4.49
CA GLY A 62 6.80 5.66 4.38
C GLY A 62 7.31 5.51 2.94
N LEU A 63 6.51 4.91 2.04
CA LEU A 63 6.81 4.85 0.60
C LEU A 63 6.78 6.24 -0.06
N ALA A 64 6.00 7.19 0.47
CA ALA A 64 5.96 8.56 0.01
C ALA A 64 7.16 9.40 0.48
N CYS A 65 7.89 8.92 1.51
CA CYS A 65 9.09 9.56 2.04
C CYS A 65 10.39 9.14 1.33
N ALA A 66 10.33 8.41 0.21
CA ALA A 66 11.50 8.11 -0.62
C ALA A 66 12.02 9.37 -1.34
N GLY A 67 12.67 10.26 -0.58
CA GLY A 67 13.41 11.41 -1.07
C GLY A 67 14.90 11.10 -1.18
N GLU A 68 15.41 11.07 -2.41
CA GLU A 68 16.82 11.20 -2.81
C GLU A 68 17.87 10.81 -1.74
N GLU A 69 18.03 9.52 -1.49
CA GLU A 69 19.28 8.99 -0.96
C GLU A 69 20.34 9.03 -2.06
N ARG A 70 20.96 10.22 -2.20
CA ARG A 70 22.23 10.38 -2.91
C ARG A 70 23.19 9.35 -2.35
N GLY A 71 23.56 8.40 -3.20
CA GLY A 71 24.67 7.50 -2.97
C GLY A 71 25.89 8.27 -2.47
N GLY A 72 26.16 8.16 -1.18
CA GLY A 72 27.28 8.81 -0.51
C GLY A 72 27.87 7.80 0.45
N ALA A 73 28.60 6.82 -0.09
CA ALA A 73 29.44 5.95 0.72
C ALA A 73 30.32 6.81 1.66
N PRO A 74 30.44 6.49 2.95
CA PRO A 74 31.35 7.21 3.83
C PRO A 74 32.77 6.99 3.30
N ARG A 75 33.43 8.08 2.90
CA ARG A 75 34.85 8.05 2.54
C ARG A 75 35.64 7.52 3.75
N PRO A 76 36.50 6.50 3.60
CA PRO A 76 37.35 6.09 4.72
C PRO A 76 38.33 7.22 5.04
N GLY A 77 38.30 7.69 6.28
CA GLY A 77 39.24 8.69 6.79
C GLY A 77 40.66 8.13 6.74
N ARG A 78 41.56 8.88 6.10
CA ARG A 78 42.99 8.58 6.07
C ARG A 78 43.58 8.91 7.46
N ALA A 79 44.01 7.89 8.19
CA ALA A 79 44.81 8.05 9.40
C ALA A 79 46.20 8.62 9.05
N ARG A 80 46.69 9.51 9.92
CA ARG A 80 48.00 10.16 9.85
C ARG A 80 49.09 9.27 10.44
#